data_AF-A0A4R4MT40-F1
#
_entry.id   AF-A0A4R4MT40-F1
#
_cell.length_a   1.000
_cell.length_b   1.000
_cell.length_c   1.000
_cell.angle_alpha   90.00
_cell.angle_beta   90.00
_cell.angle_gamma   90.00
#
_symmetry.space_group_name_H-M   'P 1'
#
loop_
_entity.id
_entity.type
_entity.pdbx_description
1 polymer ?
#
loop_
_entity_poly.entity_id
_entity_poly.type
_entity_poly.pdbx_seq_one_letter_code
_entity_poly.pdbx_strand_id
1 'polypeptide(L)'
;MKVSFERTGERRYATVVTLPGQAPRRMDPAPAYDDEIPHDLVHYLVEAELGLASGVYGRAAAGGGEFLAASDAPGDPRRQARERRRLKKREASLSRTDPGDMARSEHLAGLCDLAWRRRAGARTPAWAERRPIPAEDAPIVDRVLDRLDETAPLWRDLPIGGALTFTWPDTSVTVSR
;
A
#
# COMPACT_ATOMS: atom_id res chain seq x y z
N MET A 1 -10.26 8.28 -1.67
CA MET A 1 -10.41 6.88 -2.13
C MET A 1 -10.33 6.00 -0.90
N LYS A 2 -11.14 4.93 -0.76
CA LYS A 2 -10.96 3.97 0.36
C LYS A 2 -9.89 2.95 0.02
N VAL A 3 -9.01 2.64 0.95
CA VAL A 3 -7.97 1.62 0.83
C VAL A 3 -8.10 0.67 2.03
N SER A 4 -8.27 -0.62 1.77
CA SER A 4 -8.39 -1.65 2.81
C SER A 4 -7.28 -2.69 2.66
N PHE A 5 -6.64 -3.03 3.76
CA PHE A 5 -5.72 -4.15 3.89
C PHE A 5 -6.46 -5.27 4.63
N GLU A 6 -6.86 -6.30 3.91
CA GLU A 6 -7.72 -7.37 4.39
C GLU A 6 -6.89 -8.62 4.66
N ARG A 7 -6.94 -9.19 5.86
CA ARG A 7 -6.28 -10.46 6.13
C ARG A 7 -7.15 -11.60 5.62
N THR A 8 -6.80 -12.16 4.47
CA THR A 8 -7.64 -13.11 3.73
C THR A 8 -7.37 -14.57 4.08
N GLY A 9 -6.29 -14.87 4.81
CA GLY A 9 -5.98 -16.22 5.26
C GLY A 9 -4.66 -16.28 6.04
N GLU A 10 -4.25 -17.49 6.41
CA GLU A 10 -2.94 -17.72 7.02
C GLU A 10 -1.85 -17.25 6.07
N ARG A 11 -1.02 -16.32 6.53
CA ARG A 11 0.07 -15.73 5.74
C ARG A 11 -0.38 -15.16 4.40
N ARG A 12 -1.60 -14.62 4.34
CA ARG A 12 -2.22 -14.05 3.14
C ARG A 12 -2.99 -12.78 3.47
N TYR A 13 -2.90 -11.82 2.56
CA TYR A 13 -3.68 -10.60 2.62
C TYR A 13 -4.05 -10.10 1.24
N ALA A 14 -5.01 -9.19 1.19
CA ALA A 14 -5.39 -8.47 -0.01
C ALA A 14 -5.34 -6.96 0.25
N THR A 15 -4.98 -6.21 -0.79
CA THR A 15 -5.10 -4.75 -0.79
C THR A 15 -6.26 -4.37 -1.71
N VAL A 16 -7.27 -3.70 -1.19
CA VAL A 16 -8.50 -3.33 -1.90
C VAL A 16 -8.61 -1.81 -1.98
N VAL A 17 -8.74 -1.28 -3.18
CA VAL A 17 -8.96 0.15 -3.45
C VAL A 17 -10.35 0.38 -4.03
N THR A 18 -11.10 1.31 -3.44
CA THR A 18 -12.46 1.67 -3.88
C THR A 18 -12.55 3.17 -4.10
N LEU A 19 -12.73 3.57 -5.36
CA LEU A 19 -13.04 4.96 -5.71
C LEU A 19 -14.55 5.23 -5.53
N PRO A 20 -14.95 6.47 -5.20
CA PRO A 20 -16.36 6.85 -5.12
C PRO A 20 -17.11 6.49 -6.41
N GLY A 21 -18.23 5.76 -6.28
CA GLY A 21 -19.07 5.36 -7.41
C GLY A 21 -18.48 4.30 -8.34
N GLN A 22 -17.35 3.67 -7.99
CA GLN A 22 -16.72 2.61 -8.78
C GLN A 22 -16.72 1.27 -8.06
N ALA A 23 -16.68 0.18 -8.82
CA ALA A 23 -16.48 -1.15 -8.27
C ALA A 23 -15.09 -1.25 -7.61
N PRO A 24 -14.96 -2.02 -6.51
CA PRO A 24 -13.67 -2.27 -5.87
C PRO A 24 -12.67 -2.91 -6.83
N ARG A 25 -11.42 -2.50 -6.70
CA ARG A 25 -10.28 -3.16 -7.34
C ARG A 25 -9.39 -3.74 -6.24
N ARG A 26 -8.91 -4.96 -6.41
CA ARG A 26 -8.08 -5.65 -5.42
C ARG A 26 -6.82 -6.24 -6.03
N MET A 27 -5.85 -6.45 -5.17
CA MET A 27 -4.70 -7.30 -5.40
C MET A 27 -4.78 -8.43 -4.36
N ASP A 28 -5.03 -9.66 -4.79
CA ASP A 28 -5.22 -10.83 -3.93
C ASP A 28 -4.67 -12.11 -4.60
N PRO A 29 -3.70 -12.80 -3.99
CA PRO A 29 -2.95 -12.33 -2.82
C PRO A 29 -2.13 -11.10 -3.17
N ALA A 30 -2.04 -10.16 -2.23
CA ALA A 30 -1.05 -9.11 -2.31
C ALA A 30 0.38 -9.71 -2.15
N PRO A 31 1.39 -9.12 -2.78
CA PRO A 31 2.74 -9.66 -2.78
C PRO A 31 3.37 -9.61 -1.38
N ALA A 32 4.30 -10.53 -1.11
CA ALA A 32 5.20 -10.49 0.05
C ALA A 32 4.49 -10.29 1.41
N TYR A 33 3.65 -11.24 1.82
CA TYR A 33 3.07 -11.25 3.16
C TYR A 33 4.15 -11.12 4.24
N ASP A 34 3.89 -10.26 5.23
CA ASP A 34 4.70 -10.07 6.42
C ASP A 34 3.80 -10.01 7.67
N ASP A 35 4.21 -10.73 8.71
CA ASP A 35 3.49 -10.81 9.98
C ASP A 35 3.53 -9.47 10.73
N GLU A 36 4.64 -8.73 10.64
CA GLU A 36 4.86 -7.47 11.35
C GLU A 36 4.11 -6.30 10.68
N ILE A 37 4.38 -6.08 9.39
CA ILE A 37 3.71 -5.05 8.60
C ILE A 37 3.84 -5.32 7.10
N PRO A 38 2.74 -5.31 6.32
CA PRO A 38 2.81 -5.51 4.88
C PRO A 38 3.53 -4.37 4.18
N HIS A 39 4.34 -4.68 3.17
CA HIS A 39 5.09 -3.68 2.42
C HIS A 39 4.18 -2.63 1.74
N ASP A 40 3.05 -3.08 1.17
CA ASP A 40 2.04 -2.19 0.60
C ASP A 40 1.49 -1.17 1.63
N LEU A 41 1.35 -1.58 2.90
CA LEU A 41 0.89 -0.68 3.96
C LEU A 41 1.96 0.38 4.29
N VAL A 42 3.24 0.01 4.23
CA VAL A 42 4.34 0.99 4.36
C VAL A 42 4.30 2.00 3.21
N HIS A 43 4.11 1.55 1.97
CA HIS A 43 3.91 2.46 0.83
C HIS A 43 2.73 3.40 1.04
N TYR A 44 1.60 2.90 1.56
CA TYR A 44 0.43 3.74 1.81
C TYR A 44 0.75 4.89 2.76
N LEU A 45 1.37 4.58 3.90
CA LEU A 45 1.70 5.58 4.92
C LEU A 45 2.74 6.58 4.40
N VAL A 46 3.78 6.11 3.71
CA VAL A 46 4.76 6.98 3.05
C VAL A 46 4.08 7.92 2.07
N GLU A 47 3.33 7.39 1.11
CA GLU A 47 2.72 8.23 0.08
C GLU A 47 1.70 9.21 0.66
N ALA A 48 0.94 8.82 1.69
CA ALA A 48 -0.02 9.67 2.36
C ALA A 48 0.66 10.82 3.12
N GLU A 49 1.70 10.53 3.92
CA GLU A 49 2.45 11.53 4.70
C GLU A 49 3.23 12.53 3.84
N LEU A 50 3.62 12.13 2.63
CA LEU A 50 4.30 13.00 1.66
C LEU A 50 3.35 13.63 0.62
N GLY A 51 2.10 13.19 0.55
CA GLY A 51 1.16 13.60 -0.50
C GLY A 51 1.61 13.19 -1.92
N LEU A 52 2.27 12.04 -2.06
CA LEU A 52 2.76 11.55 -3.36
C LEU A 52 1.58 11.14 -4.25
N ALA A 53 1.29 11.95 -5.26
CA ALA A 53 0.14 11.76 -6.13
C ALA A 53 0.43 10.77 -7.29
N SER A 54 1.71 10.52 -7.58
CA SER A 54 2.13 9.61 -8.65
C SER A 54 2.78 8.32 -8.13
N GLY A 55 2.67 7.99 -6.84
CA GLY A 55 3.00 6.69 -6.25
C GLY A 55 1.95 5.60 -6.52
N VAL A 56 2.03 4.45 -5.85
CA VAL A 56 1.12 3.29 -5.97
C VAL A 56 -0.33 3.71 -5.73
N TYR A 57 -0.58 4.37 -4.59
CA TYR A 57 -1.92 4.76 -4.14
C TYR A 57 -2.38 6.06 -4.76
N GLY A 58 -1.46 7.00 -5.01
CA GLY A 58 -1.73 8.19 -5.79
C GLY A 58 -2.23 7.84 -7.20
N ARG A 59 -1.54 6.94 -7.91
CA ARG A 59 -2.00 6.46 -9.23
C ARG A 59 -3.27 5.63 -9.15
N ALA A 60 -3.44 4.81 -8.10
CA ALA A 60 -4.71 4.13 -7.87
C ALA A 60 -5.87 5.12 -7.74
N ALA A 61 -5.70 6.21 -6.98
CA ALA A 61 -6.68 7.29 -6.84
C ALA A 61 -6.96 8.03 -8.16
N ALA A 62 -5.97 8.12 -9.05
CA ALA A 62 -6.11 8.69 -10.39
C ALA A 62 -6.73 7.71 -11.43
N GLY A 63 -7.16 6.53 -10.99
CA GLY A 63 -7.76 5.48 -11.82
C GLY A 63 -6.76 4.57 -12.54
N GLY A 64 -5.46 4.69 -12.23
CA GLY A 64 -4.40 3.76 -12.62
C GLY A 64 -4.14 2.70 -11.56
N GLY A 65 -2.88 2.26 -11.46
CA GLY A 65 -2.43 1.21 -10.55
C GLY A 65 -2.66 -0.21 -11.09
N GLU A 66 -2.08 -1.18 -10.38
CA GLU A 66 -2.10 -2.60 -10.77
C GLU A 66 -3.29 -3.37 -10.19
N PHE A 67 -4.13 -2.71 -9.38
CA PHE A 67 -5.33 -3.30 -8.78
C PHE A 67 -6.35 -3.70 -9.86
N LEU A 68 -6.82 -4.94 -9.80
CA LEU A 68 -7.75 -5.52 -10.76
C LEU A 68 -9.17 -5.53 -10.21
N ALA A 69 -10.19 -5.45 -11.07
CA ALA A 69 -11.58 -5.54 -10.63
C ALA A 69 -11.82 -6.82 -9.81
N ALA A 70 -12.47 -6.68 -8.65
CA ALA A 70 -12.69 -7.75 -7.68
C ALA A 70 -13.76 -8.79 -8.09
N SER A 71 -14.05 -8.97 -9.39
CA SER A 71 -15.17 -9.84 -9.78
C SER A 71 -14.81 -11.32 -9.75
N ASP A 72 -15.32 -12.03 -8.75
CA ASP A 72 -15.35 -13.50 -8.71
C ASP A 72 -16.51 -14.11 -9.54
N ALA A 73 -17.40 -13.27 -10.09
CA ALA A 73 -18.48 -13.72 -10.95
C ALA A 73 -17.99 -13.95 -12.40
N PRO A 74 -18.47 -15.00 -13.12
CA PRO A 74 -18.24 -15.15 -14.55
C PRO A 74 -18.96 -14.02 -15.31
N GLY A 75 -18.30 -12.86 -15.40
CA GLY A 75 -18.72 -11.74 -16.21
C GLY A 75 -18.37 -11.94 -17.68
N ASP A 76 -18.93 -11.11 -18.56
CA ASP A 76 -18.58 -11.07 -19.99
C ASP A 76 -17.06 -10.89 -20.16
N PRO A 77 -16.34 -11.90 -20.69
CA PRO A 77 -14.89 -11.85 -20.85
C PRO A 77 -14.44 -10.65 -21.70
N ARG A 78 -15.27 -10.19 -22.64
CA ARG A 78 -14.98 -9.04 -23.48
C ARG A 78 -15.00 -7.74 -22.68
N ARG A 79 -15.93 -7.59 -21.74
CA ARG A 79 -15.98 -6.43 -20.84
C ARG A 79 -14.76 -6.41 -19.92
N GLN A 80 -14.41 -7.54 -19.32
CA GLN A 80 -13.22 -7.64 -18.47
C GLN A 80 -11.93 -7.30 -19.23
N ALA A 81 -11.77 -7.82 -20.45
CA ALA A 81 -10.61 -7.51 -21.29
C ALA A 81 -10.54 -6.01 -21.67
N ARG A 82 -11.68 -5.37 -21.92
CA ARG A 82 -11.76 -3.92 -22.20
C ARG A 82 -11.37 -3.09 -20.97
N GLU A 83 -11.88 -3.42 -19.80
CA GLU A 83 -11.51 -2.73 -18.56
C GLU A 83 -10.02 -2.89 -18.23
N ARG A 84 -9.45 -4.10 -18.36
CA ARG A 84 -8.02 -4.33 -18.17
C ARG A 84 -7.16 -3.50 -19.13
N ARG A 85 -7.55 -3.40 -20.40
CA ARG A 85 -6.86 -2.55 -21.39
C ARG A 85 -6.96 -1.07 -21.04
N ARG A 86 -8.12 -0.62 -20.57
CA ARG A 86 -8.33 0.77 -20.14
C ARG A 86 -7.45 1.12 -18.94
N LEU A 87 -7.41 0.26 -17.93
CA LEU A 87 -6.54 0.40 -16.76
C LEU A 87 -5.07 0.45 -17.15
N LYS A 88 -4.60 -0.50 -17.98
CA LYS A 88 -3.21 -0.52 -18.46
C LYS A 88 -2.85 0.75 -19.23
N LYS A 89 -3.73 1.24 -20.10
CA LYS A 89 -3.52 2.50 -20.82
C LYS A 89 -3.46 3.70 -19.87
N ARG A 90 -4.32 3.72 -18.85
CA ARG A 90 -4.33 4.78 -17.84
C ARG A 90 -3.04 4.77 -17.03
N GLU A 91 -2.61 3.60 -16.56
CA GLU A 91 -1.36 3.44 -15.82
C GLU A 91 -0.14 3.88 -16.64
N ALA A 92 -0.04 3.42 -17.89
CA ALA A 92 1.03 3.86 -18.80
C ALA A 92 1.00 5.37 -19.10
N SER A 93 -0.17 6.01 -19.00
CA SER A 93 -0.26 7.46 -19.13
C SER A 93 0.23 8.18 -17.88
N LEU A 94 -0.13 7.70 -16.69
CA LEU A 94 0.25 8.31 -15.42
C LEU A 94 1.73 8.14 -15.13
N SER A 95 2.29 6.95 -15.41
CA SER A 95 3.72 6.67 -15.23
C SER A 95 4.61 7.54 -16.12
N ARG A 96 4.16 7.94 -17.32
CA ARG A 96 4.92 8.83 -18.22
C ARG A 96 5.04 10.27 -17.70
N THR A 97 4.14 10.67 -16.80
CA THR A 97 4.12 12.00 -16.21
C THR A 97 4.56 11.98 -14.74
N ASP A 98 5.15 10.87 -14.29
CA ASP A 98 5.63 10.71 -12.92
C ASP A 98 6.83 11.65 -12.68
N PRO A 99 6.73 12.63 -11.74
CA PRO A 99 7.83 13.52 -11.40
C PRO A 99 8.95 12.84 -10.59
N GLY A 100 8.85 11.54 -10.32
CA GLY A 100 9.77 10.77 -9.47
C GLY A 100 9.13 10.29 -8.17
N ASP A 101 7.82 10.46 -8.00
CA ASP A 101 7.08 10.06 -6.80
C ASP A 101 7.16 8.54 -6.58
N MET A 102 7.13 7.74 -7.65
CA MET A 102 7.25 6.28 -7.49
C MET A 102 8.61 5.88 -6.93
N ALA A 103 9.69 6.42 -7.49
CA ALA A 103 11.04 6.14 -7.00
C ALA A 103 11.23 6.64 -5.56
N ARG A 104 10.64 7.80 -5.23
CA ARG A 104 10.64 8.34 -3.87
C ARG A 104 9.83 7.49 -2.89
N SER A 105 8.67 6.99 -3.31
CA SER A 105 7.82 6.08 -2.54
C SER A 105 8.58 4.79 -2.21
N GLU A 106 9.19 4.15 -3.22
CA GLU A 106 10.00 2.94 -3.05
C GLU A 106 11.18 3.15 -2.09
N HIS A 107 11.98 4.21 -2.31
CA HIS A 107 13.13 4.54 -1.47
C HIS A 107 12.73 4.73 -0.01
N LEU A 108 11.70 5.54 0.23
CA LEU A 108 11.24 5.84 1.59
C LEU A 108 10.52 4.65 2.23
N ALA A 109 9.76 3.84 1.48
CA ALA A 109 9.14 2.63 2.00
C ALA A 109 10.19 1.64 2.51
N GLY A 110 11.26 1.41 1.72
CA GLY A 110 12.38 0.57 2.14
C GLY A 110 13.14 1.12 3.35
N LEU A 111 13.40 2.44 3.39
CA LEU A 111 14.04 3.07 4.55
C LEU A 111 13.18 2.99 5.81
N CYS A 112 11.90 3.31 5.71
CA CYS A 112 10.96 3.30 6.83
C CYS A 112 10.75 1.90 7.37
N ASP A 113 10.57 0.88 6.52
CA ASP A 113 10.43 -0.51 6.95
C ASP A 113 11.64 -0.97 7.78
N LEU A 114 12.86 -0.77 7.26
CA LEU A 114 14.07 -1.17 7.98
C LEU A 114 14.32 -0.36 9.25
N ALA A 115 14.06 0.94 9.22
CA ALA A 115 14.20 1.80 10.41
C ALA A 115 13.18 1.42 11.48
N TRP A 116 11.92 1.18 11.09
CA TRP A 116 10.86 0.77 12.00
C TRP A 116 11.16 -0.58 12.63
N ARG A 117 11.55 -1.60 11.84
CA ARG A 117 11.88 -2.92 12.39
C ARG A 117 12.96 -2.84 13.47
N ARG A 118 13.99 -2.02 13.24
CA ARG A 118 15.06 -1.79 14.23
C ARG A 118 14.54 -1.09 15.49
N ARG A 119 13.70 -0.06 15.34
CA ARG A 119 13.06 0.66 16.45
C ARG A 119 12.15 -0.25 17.28
N ALA A 120 11.36 -1.08 16.60
CA ALA A 120 10.39 -2.00 17.22
C ALA A 120 11.02 -3.30 17.76
N GLY A 121 12.32 -3.53 17.53
CA GLY A 121 12.97 -4.80 17.88
C GLY A 121 12.50 -5.99 17.03
N ALA A 122 11.85 -5.73 15.89
CA ALA A 122 11.40 -6.75 14.96
C ALA A 122 12.57 -7.28 14.12
N ARG A 123 12.39 -8.48 13.56
CA ARG A 123 13.40 -9.14 12.72
C ARG A 123 13.63 -8.35 11.43
N THR A 124 14.87 -7.97 11.18
CA THR A 124 15.33 -7.40 9.91
C THR A 124 15.83 -8.49 8.96
N PRO A 125 15.72 -8.31 7.63
CA PRO A 125 16.34 -9.21 6.65
C PRO A 125 17.86 -9.32 6.86
N ALA A 126 18.45 -10.48 6.56
CA ALA A 126 19.89 -10.71 6.76
C ALA A 126 20.80 -9.80 5.92
N TRP A 127 20.32 -9.36 4.75
CA TRP A 127 21.00 -8.40 3.88
C TRP A 127 20.89 -6.95 4.35
N ALA A 128 20.06 -6.66 5.37
CA ALA A 128 19.73 -5.29 5.76
C ALA A 128 20.86 -4.64 6.59
N GLU A 129 21.85 -4.11 5.89
CA GLU A 129 22.92 -3.33 6.51
C GLU A 129 22.38 -2.10 7.25
N ARG A 130 23.01 -1.79 8.40
CA ARG A 130 22.68 -0.60 9.17
C ARG A 130 23.27 0.64 8.49
N ARG A 131 22.50 1.21 7.57
CA ARG A 131 22.80 2.48 6.94
C ARG A 131 22.16 3.62 7.74
N PRO A 132 22.86 4.76 7.92
CA PRO A 132 22.25 5.95 8.49
C PRO A 132 21.15 6.45 7.57
N ILE A 133 20.08 6.99 8.16
CA ILE A 133 19.03 7.68 7.41
C ILE A 133 19.63 9.02 6.92
N PRO A 134 19.50 9.37 5.63
CA PRO A 134 19.92 10.67 5.13
C PRO A 134 19.27 11.81 5.93
N ALA A 135 20.01 12.89 6.19
CA ALA A 135 19.53 13.98 7.05
C ALA A 135 18.27 14.66 6.49
N GLU A 136 18.17 14.73 5.16
CA GLU A 136 17.02 15.24 4.43
C GLU A 136 15.76 14.37 4.58
N ASP A 137 15.93 13.07 4.79
CA ASP A 137 14.83 12.10 4.92
C ASP A 137 14.42 11.90 6.40
N ALA A 138 15.28 12.25 7.36
CA ALA A 138 15.02 11.99 8.78
C ALA A 138 13.66 12.53 9.27
N PRO A 139 13.25 13.79 8.99
CA PRO A 139 11.97 14.30 9.50
C PRO A 139 10.75 13.57 8.95
N ILE A 140 10.83 13.04 7.73
CA ILE A 140 9.72 12.31 7.13
C ILE A 140 9.71 10.85 7.57
N VAL A 141 10.88 10.22 7.68
CA VAL A 141 11.01 8.88 8.24
C VAL A 141 10.43 8.86 9.66
N ASP A 142 10.79 9.81 10.52
CA ASP A 142 10.27 9.88 11.90
C ASP A 142 8.74 9.91 11.96
N ARG A 143 8.08 10.73 11.12
CA ARG A 143 6.60 10.76 11.05
C ARG A 143 6.01 9.41 10.61
N VAL A 144 6.59 8.79 9.58
CA VAL A 144 6.13 7.49 9.11
C VAL A 144 6.36 6.41 10.18
N LEU A 145 7.48 6.44 10.91
CA LEU A 145 7.75 5.52 12.01
C LEU A 145 6.69 5.62 13.11
N ASP A 146 6.26 6.84 13.46
CA ASP A 146 5.21 7.03 14.46
C ASP A 146 3.87 6.46 13.98
N ARG A 147 3.53 6.60 12.69
CA ARG A 147 2.35 5.93 12.09
C ARG A 147 2.49 4.40 12.07
N LEU A 148 3.68 3.88 11.82
CA LEU A 148 3.95 2.44 11.84
C LEU A 148 3.83 1.86 13.26
N ASP A 149 4.29 2.58 14.28
CA ASP A 149 4.12 2.21 15.69
C ASP A 149 2.64 2.08 16.08
N GLU A 150 1.77 2.94 15.53
CA GLU A 150 0.32 2.86 15.73
C GLU A 150 -0.32 1.72 14.92
N THR A 151 0.12 1.50 13.68
CA THR A 151 -0.58 0.62 12.73
C THR A 151 -0.12 -0.84 12.78
N ALA A 152 1.16 -1.11 13.01
CA ALA A 152 1.70 -2.48 13.01
C ALA A 152 1.07 -3.40 14.09
N PRO A 153 0.82 -2.95 15.33
CA PRO A 153 0.08 -3.76 16.30
C PRO A 153 -1.33 -4.14 15.79
N LEU A 154 -2.02 -3.20 15.14
CA LEU A 154 -3.36 -3.45 14.60
C LEU A 154 -3.32 -4.49 13.48
N TRP A 155 -2.27 -4.48 12.65
CA TRP A 155 -2.07 -5.49 11.62
C TRP A 155 -1.80 -6.87 12.23
N ARG A 156 -0.87 -6.96 13.19
CA ARG A 156 -0.53 -8.22 13.86
C ARG A 156 -1.75 -8.89 14.47
N ASP A 157 -2.55 -8.11 15.19
CA ASP A 157 -3.73 -8.57 15.93
C ASP A 157 -4.96 -8.76 15.04
N LEU A 158 -4.89 -8.42 13.75
CA LEU A 158 -6.00 -8.54 12.83
C LEU A 158 -6.35 -10.03 12.63
N PRO A 159 -7.60 -10.46 12.89
CA PRO A 159 -8.01 -11.83 12.59
C PRO A 159 -8.15 -12.03 11.08
N ILE A 160 -8.16 -13.30 10.64
CA ILE A 160 -8.58 -13.63 9.27
C ILE A 160 -10.03 -13.17 9.08
N GLY A 161 -10.29 -12.45 7.99
CA GLY A 161 -11.54 -11.75 7.71
C GLY A 161 -11.57 -10.29 8.16
N GLY A 162 -10.60 -9.87 9.00
CA GLY A 162 -10.47 -8.48 9.43
C GLY A 162 -9.84 -7.58 8.38
N ALA A 163 -10.03 -6.27 8.54
CA ALA A 163 -9.48 -5.23 7.67
C ALA A 163 -8.98 -4.00 8.43
N LEU A 164 -7.87 -3.43 7.96
CA LEU A 164 -7.47 -2.05 8.26
C LEU A 164 -7.86 -1.17 7.08
N THR A 165 -8.73 -0.19 7.31
CA THR A 165 -9.26 0.69 6.26
C THR A 165 -8.86 2.14 6.49
N PHE A 166 -8.39 2.77 5.43
CA PHE A 166 -7.98 4.17 5.39
C PHE A 166 -8.75 4.93 4.31
N THR A 167 -8.79 6.26 4.45
CA THR A 167 -9.33 7.16 3.42
C THR A 167 -8.19 7.97 2.82
N TRP A 168 -7.66 7.54 1.67
CA TRP A 168 -6.57 8.24 0.98
C TRP A 168 -6.88 9.73 0.73
N PRO A 169 -5.96 10.66 1.04
CA PRO A 169 -4.57 10.47 1.54
C PRO A 169 -4.40 10.65 3.08
N ASP A 170 -5.39 10.27 3.89
CA ASP A 170 -5.32 10.31 5.36
C ASP A 170 -4.66 9.04 5.93
N THR A 171 -3.89 9.18 7.02
CA THR A 171 -3.25 8.07 7.74
C THR A 171 -4.09 7.54 8.91
N SER A 172 -5.25 8.12 9.17
CA SER A 172 -6.20 7.64 10.18
C SER A 172 -6.81 6.30 9.77
N VAL A 173 -6.67 5.30 10.64
CA VAL A 173 -7.13 3.92 10.39
C VAL A 173 -8.46 3.62 11.08
N THR A 174 -9.34 2.90 10.38
CA THR A 174 -10.51 2.22 10.94
C THR A 174 -10.29 0.72 10.90
N VAL A 175 -10.53 0.04 12.02
CA VAL A 175 -10.34 -1.42 12.14
C VAL A 175 -11.70 -2.12 12.08
N SER A 176 -11.81 -3.12 11.21
CA SER A 176 -12.91 -4.09 11.20
C SER A 176 -12.35 -5.45 11.59
N ARG A 177 -12.94 -6.11 12.60
CA ARG A 177 -12.53 -7.44 13.08
C ARG A 177 -13.55 -8.49 12.68
#